data_AF-C6CLD5-F1
#
_entry.id   AF-C6CLD5-F1
#
_cell.length_a   1.000
_cell.length_b   1.000
_cell.length_c   1.000
_cell.angle_alpha   90.00
_cell.angle_beta   90.00
_cell.angle_gamma   90.00
#
_symmetry.space_group_name_H-M   'P 1'
#
loop_
_entity.id
_entity.type
_entity.pdbx_description
1 polymer ?
#
loop_
_entity_poly.entity_id
_entity_poly.type
_entity_poly.pdbx_seq_one_letter_code
_entity_poly.pdbx_strand_id
1 'polypeptide(L)'
;MNNITLNPTNVADENKNFSVTLNVDLKYVSQAINMANIFNEACIPQEGIRFEKALSIAKSHDTLAVVGTHTVKGNSNLSQVWVAIDQLQNLIRMVQGAATENWMAFGIAAKAFIDLNAQKNGNYFTIFSEESNTLSYQYNMFDVTQNADTGSVIVGQLTSVDITITRASANVLALVAGSSITQKMNFKSMVIVEALKAE
;
A
#
# COMPACT_ATOMS: atom_id res chain seq x y z
N MET A 1 13.39 0.63 21.43
CA MET A 1 13.69 0.89 20.00
C MET A 1 12.95 2.16 19.63
N ASN A 2 13.60 3.06 18.91
CA ASN A 2 12.98 4.32 18.48
C ASN A 2 12.71 4.18 16.99
N ASN A 3 11.67 3.42 16.65
CA ASN A 3 11.22 3.33 15.27
C ASN A 3 10.75 4.69 14.80
N ILE A 4 11.10 5.05 13.57
CA ILE A 4 10.64 6.27 12.93
C ILE A 4 9.69 5.91 11.79
N THR A 5 8.57 6.61 11.73
CA THR A 5 7.67 6.53 10.59
C THR A 5 8.00 7.59 9.57
N LEU A 6 8.49 7.15 8.40
CA LEU A 6 8.84 8.04 7.29
C LEU A 6 7.95 7.75 6.08
N ASN A 7 7.48 8.81 5.43
CA ASN A 7 6.80 8.77 4.14
C ASN A 7 7.64 9.54 3.12
N PRO A 8 8.66 8.91 2.51
CA PRO A 8 9.56 9.60 1.59
C PRO A 8 8.86 10.08 0.31
N THR A 9 7.68 9.55 0.01
CA THR A 9 6.90 9.87 -1.21
C THR A 9 5.96 11.08 -1.07
N ASN A 10 6.18 11.97 -0.10
CA ASN A 10 5.34 13.17 0.13
C ASN A 10 5.38 14.21 -1.02
N VAL A 11 6.20 14.00 -2.04
CA VAL A 11 6.22 14.79 -3.27
C VAL A 11 5.92 13.82 -4.41
N ALA A 12 5.12 14.23 -5.39
CA ALA A 12 4.86 13.46 -6.61
C ALA A 12 6.18 13.19 -7.36
N ASP A 13 6.91 12.17 -6.92
CA ASP A 13 8.05 11.63 -7.64
C ASP A 13 7.48 10.74 -8.73
N GLU A 14 7.43 11.28 -9.95
CA GLU A 14 6.96 10.59 -11.15
C GLU A 14 7.76 9.32 -11.46
N ASN A 15 8.85 9.05 -10.74
CA ASN A 15 9.60 7.80 -10.87
C ASN A 15 9.14 6.72 -9.87
N LYS A 16 8.18 6.99 -8.97
CA LYS A 16 7.70 6.03 -7.95
C LYS A 16 6.31 5.52 -8.24
N ASN A 17 6.18 4.22 -8.50
CA ASN A 17 4.91 3.58 -8.83
C ASN A 17 4.08 3.17 -7.60
N PHE A 18 4.57 3.45 -6.38
CA PHE A 18 3.84 3.26 -5.12
C PHE A 18 4.23 4.31 -4.07
N SER A 19 3.30 4.56 -3.15
CA SER A 19 3.56 5.30 -1.92
C SER A 19 4.35 4.43 -0.96
N VAL A 20 5.42 4.95 -0.36
CA VAL A 20 6.26 4.22 0.59
C VAL A 20 5.96 4.66 2.01
N THR A 21 5.76 3.71 2.90
CA THR A 21 5.68 3.93 4.36
C THR A 21 6.78 3.11 5.03
N LEU A 22 7.63 3.73 5.83
CA LEU A 22 8.69 3.04 6.57
C LEU A 22 8.39 3.09 8.05
N ASN A 23 8.49 1.98 8.76
CA ASN A 23 8.46 1.88 10.23
C ASN A 23 9.61 0.98 10.67
N VAL A 24 10.77 1.60 10.80
CA VAL A 24 12.04 0.91 11.04
C VAL A 24 12.89 1.73 12.00
N ASP A 25 13.84 1.11 12.70
CA ASP A 25 14.90 1.84 13.38
C ASP A 25 15.73 2.66 12.36
N LEU A 26 16.22 3.83 12.78
CA LEU A 26 16.98 4.77 11.93
C LEU A 26 18.11 4.12 11.10
N LYS A 27 18.85 3.20 11.71
CA LYS A 27 19.97 2.49 11.07
C LYS A 27 19.54 1.63 9.87
N TYR A 28 18.27 1.22 9.79
CA TYR A 28 17.74 0.39 8.71
C TYR A 28 16.98 1.18 7.65
N VAL A 29 16.87 2.50 7.77
CA VAL A 29 16.16 3.35 6.78
C VAL A 29 16.74 3.18 5.38
N SER A 30 18.07 3.18 5.23
CA SER A 30 18.71 2.98 3.93
C SER A 30 18.40 1.61 3.32
N GLN A 31 18.37 0.56 4.15
CA GLN A 31 17.99 -0.77 3.70
C GLN A 31 16.53 -0.81 3.25
N ALA A 32 15.63 -0.20 4.03
CA ALA A 32 14.20 -0.12 3.74
C ALA A 32 13.91 0.62 2.41
N ILE A 33 14.59 1.75 2.18
CA ILE A 33 14.49 2.50 0.92
C ILE A 33 15.03 1.68 -0.25
N ASN A 34 16.16 1.00 -0.08
CA ASN A 34 16.72 0.15 -1.13
C ASN A 34 15.78 -1.01 -1.50
N MET A 35 15.19 -1.67 -0.50
CA MET A 35 14.15 -2.67 -0.73
C MET A 35 12.99 -2.09 -1.55
N ALA A 36 12.44 -0.94 -1.14
CA ALA A 36 11.37 -0.29 -1.89
C ALA A 36 11.81 0.02 -3.34
N ASN A 37 13.02 0.53 -3.55
CA ASN A 37 13.51 0.86 -4.89
C ASN A 37 13.60 -0.38 -5.81
N ILE A 38 14.04 -1.52 -5.30
CA ILE A 38 14.16 -2.78 -6.05
C ILE A 38 12.80 -3.20 -6.66
N PHE A 39 11.71 -3.01 -5.93
CA PHE A 39 10.38 -3.43 -6.38
C PHE A 39 9.61 -2.35 -7.14
N ASN A 40 10.16 -1.16 -7.35
CA ASN A 40 9.47 -0.05 -8.00
C ASN A 40 8.89 -0.42 -9.38
N GLU A 41 9.61 -1.25 -10.13
CA GLU A 41 9.14 -1.70 -11.44
C GLU A 41 8.19 -2.91 -11.41
N ALA A 42 7.93 -3.50 -10.24
CA ALA A 42 6.94 -4.57 -10.07
C ALA A 42 5.51 -4.03 -10.04
N CYS A 43 5.34 -2.73 -9.84
CA CYS A 43 4.08 -2.01 -9.96
C CYS A 43 4.06 -1.21 -11.26
N ILE A 44 2.93 -1.28 -11.97
CA ILE A 44 2.68 -0.49 -13.17
C ILE A 44 1.36 0.24 -12.96
N PRO A 45 1.29 1.56 -13.24
CA PRO A 45 0.03 2.28 -13.28
C PRO A 45 -1.01 1.54 -14.14
N GLN A 46 -2.23 1.35 -13.63
CA GLN A 46 -3.32 0.63 -14.30
C GLN A 46 -3.24 -0.89 -14.39
N GLU A 47 -2.11 -1.51 -14.08
CA GLU A 47 -2.00 -2.98 -13.99
C GLU A 47 -1.80 -3.47 -12.54
N GLY A 48 -1.35 -2.57 -11.66
CA GLY A 48 -1.06 -2.87 -10.26
C GLY A 48 0.20 -3.72 -10.11
N ILE A 49 0.19 -4.66 -9.17
CA ILE A 49 1.32 -5.57 -8.96
C ILE A 49 1.33 -6.67 -10.03
N ARG A 50 2.49 -6.82 -10.68
CA ARG A 50 2.83 -7.98 -11.50
C ARG A 50 3.58 -9.00 -10.66
N PHE A 51 2.86 -9.93 -10.03
CA PHE A 51 3.45 -10.92 -9.11
C PHE A 51 4.60 -11.72 -9.73
N GLU A 52 4.49 -12.13 -10.99
CA GLU A 52 5.58 -12.84 -11.68
C GLU A 52 6.86 -11.99 -11.78
N LYS A 53 6.72 -10.69 -12.09
CA LYS A 53 7.85 -9.76 -12.14
C LYS A 53 8.41 -9.53 -10.73
N ALA A 54 7.56 -9.31 -9.74
CA ALA A 54 7.98 -9.14 -8.34
C ALA A 54 8.73 -10.37 -7.81
N LEU A 55 8.23 -11.57 -8.11
CA LEU A 55 8.86 -12.83 -7.74
C LEU A 55 10.20 -13.03 -8.46
N SER A 56 10.28 -12.69 -9.74
CA SER A 56 11.53 -12.72 -10.51
C SER A 56 12.58 -11.76 -9.92
N ILE A 57 12.16 -10.55 -9.54
CA ILE A 57 13.03 -9.57 -8.87
C ILE A 57 13.52 -10.16 -7.55
N ALA A 58 12.64 -10.65 -6.68
CA ALA A 58 13.04 -11.23 -5.40
C ALA A 58 14.04 -12.38 -5.57
N LYS A 59 13.81 -13.29 -6.53
CA LYS A 59 14.71 -14.42 -6.83
C LYS A 59 16.07 -14.01 -7.38
N SER A 60 16.18 -12.81 -7.98
CA SER A 60 17.45 -12.31 -8.52
C SER A 60 18.34 -11.63 -7.47
N HIS A 61 17.86 -11.50 -6.23
CA HIS A 61 18.59 -10.90 -5.12
C HIS A 61 18.82 -11.94 -4.01
N ASP A 62 20.10 -12.21 -3.71
CA ASP A 62 20.49 -13.26 -2.75
C ASP A 62 20.02 -13.02 -1.30
N THR A 63 19.58 -11.82 -0.99
CA THR A 63 19.16 -11.39 0.36
C THR A 63 17.65 -11.30 0.52
N LEU A 64 16.88 -11.43 -0.57
CA LEU A 64 15.43 -11.26 -0.57
C LEU A 64 14.71 -12.62 -0.65
N ALA A 65 13.58 -12.72 0.04
CA ALA A 65 12.67 -13.86 -0.09
C ALA A 65 11.21 -13.39 -0.11
N VAL A 66 10.37 -14.07 -0.88
CA VAL A 66 8.91 -13.87 -0.86
C VAL A 66 8.30 -14.84 0.14
N VAL A 67 7.61 -14.32 1.15
CA VAL A 67 6.98 -15.14 2.20
C VAL A 67 5.57 -15.56 1.80
N GLY A 68 4.88 -14.72 1.02
CA GLY A 68 3.54 -15.04 0.55
C GLY A 68 2.96 -13.99 -0.38
N THR A 69 1.89 -14.38 -1.06
CA THR A 69 1.06 -13.50 -1.87
C THR A 69 -0.39 -13.67 -1.45
N HIS A 70 -1.15 -12.58 -1.45
CA HIS A 70 -2.56 -12.59 -1.13
C HIS A 70 -3.35 -11.80 -2.17
N THR A 71 -4.51 -12.31 -2.55
CA THR A 71 -5.43 -11.62 -3.46
C THR A 71 -6.84 -11.79 -2.94
N VAL A 72 -7.52 -10.66 -2.75
CA VAL A 72 -8.91 -10.62 -2.32
C VAL A 72 -9.70 -9.82 -3.33
N LYS A 73 -10.71 -10.45 -3.92
CA LYS A 73 -11.70 -9.74 -4.73
C LYS A 73 -12.83 -9.30 -3.81
N GLY A 74 -13.05 -8.00 -3.73
CA GLY A 74 -14.10 -7.41 -2.93
C GLY A 74 -15.45 -7.50 -3.62
N ASN A 75 -16.48 -7.60 -2.79
CA ASN A 75 -17.87 -7.46 -3.20
C ASN A 75 -18.30 -5.99 -3.08
N SER A 76 -19.27 -5.59 -3.90
CA SER A 76 -19.83 -4.24 -3.84
C SER A 76 -20.74 -4.10 -2.62
N ASN A 77 -20.38 -3.24 -1.66
CA ASN A 77 -21.15 -3.03 -0.44
C ASN A 77 -21.37 -1.54 -0.15
N LEU A 78 -22.58 -1.17 0.27
CA LEU A 78 -22.88 0.16 0.81
C LEU A 78 -22.36 0.25 2.24
N SER A 79 -21.49 1.22 2.53
CA SER A 79 -20.92 1.44 3.85
C SER A 79 -20.42 2.87 4.04
N GLN A 80 -19.97 3.22 5.25
CA GLN A 80 -19.25 4.48 5.48
C GLN A 80 -17.79 4.34 5.06
N VAL A 81 -17.15 5.44 4.64
CA VAL A 81 -15.72 5.45 4.29
C VAL A 81 -14.84 4.89 5.43
N TRP A 82 -15.15 5.14 6.70
CA TRP A 82 -14.38 4.55 7.80
C TRP A 82 -14.41 3.01 7.78
N VAL A 83 -15.54 2.39 7.45
CA VAL A 83 -15.69 0.93 7.37
C VAL A 83 -14.85 0.38 6.20
N ALA A 84 -14.77 1.12 5.11
CA ALA A 84 -13.88 0.78 3.99
C ALA A 84 -12.41 0.79 4.39
N ILE A 85 -11.99 1.81 5.14
CA ILE A 85 -10.63 1.93 5.68
C ILE A 85 -10.33 0.76 6.62
N ASP A 86 -11.24 0.42 7.52
CA ASP A 86 -11.08 -0.72 8.44
C ASP A 86 -10.96 -2.07 7.69
N GLN A 87 -11.76 -2.26 6.63
CA GLN A 87 -11.65 -3.43 5.77
C GLN A 87 -10.27 -3.54 5.12
N LEU A 88 -9.75 -2.44 4.55
CA LEU A 88 -8.42 -2.43 3.95
C LEU A 88 -7.31 -2.62 4.98
N GLN A 89 -7.41 -1.97 6.14
CA GLN A 89 -6.49 -2.16 7.27
C GLN A 89 -6.40 -3.62 7.70
N ASN A 90 -7.55 -4.31 7.82
CA ASN A 90 -7.59 -5.72 8.18
C ASN A 90 -6.94 -6.61 7.11
N LEU A 91 -7.09 -6.28 5.81
CA LEU A 91 -6.39 -6.97 4.72
C LEU A 91 -4.88 -6.77 4.80
N ILE A 92 -4.41 -5.54 5.05
CA ILE A 92 -2.98 -5.24 5.21
C ILE A 92 -2.40 -6.08 6.37
N ARG A 93 -3.06 -6.05 7.53
CA ARG A 93 -2.64 -6.80 8.72
C ARG A 93 -2.69 -8.32 8.53
N MET A 94 -3.66 -8.82 7.78
CA MET A 94 -3.74 -10.25 7.47
C MET A 94 -2.51 -10.74 6.70
N VAL A 95 -1.95 -9.88 5.84
CA VAL A 95 -0.83 -10.23 4.97
C VAL A 95 0.52 -10.05 5.68
N GLN A 96 0.76 -8.91 6.33
CA GLN A 96 2.00 -8.70 7.11
C GLN A 96 2.02 -9.43 8.45
N GLY A 97 0.86 -9.89 8.95
CA GLY A 97 0.74 -10.56 10.24
C GLY A 97 0.98 -9.62 11.42
N ALA A 98 1.58 -10.16 12.49
CA ALA A 98 1.86 -9.42 13.72
C ALA A 98 2.89 -8.30 13.57
N ALA A 99 3.63 -8.27 12.46
CA ALA A 99 4.66 -7.26 12.22
C ALA A 99 4.08 -5.83 12.13
N THR A 100 2.88 -5.65 11.56
CA THR A 100 2.28 -4.32 11.38
C THR A 100 1.51 -3.85 12.61
N GLU A 101 1.93 -2.72 13.18
CA GLU A 101 1.18 -2.05 14.23
C GLU A 101 -0.17 -1.53 13.73
N ASN A 102 -1.20 -1.60 14.59
CA ASN A 102 -2.58 -1.33 14.18
C ASN A 102 -2.80 0.09 13.66
N TRP A 103 -2.19 1.07 14.30
CA TRP A 103 -2.31 2.49 13.93
C TRP A 103 -1.63 2.80 12.59
N MET A 104 -0.54 2.09 12.27
CA MET A 104 0.16 2.25 11.01
C MET A 104 -0.65 1.68 9.86
N ALA A 105 -1.20 0.46 10.03
CA ALA A 105 -2.10 -0.15 9.05
C ALA A 105 -3.32 0.74 8.76
N PHE A 106 -3.89 1.38 9.80
CA PHE A 106 -4.96 2.38 9.63
C PHE A 106 -4.49 3.59 8.81
N GLY A 107 -3.33 4.17 9.14
CA GLY A 107 -2.79 5.33 8.42
C GLY A 107 -2.52 5.05 6.94
N ILE A 108 -2.00 3.87 6.62
CA ILE A 108 -1.78 3.41 5.25
C ILE A 108 -3.12 3.25 4.52
N ALA A 109 -4.07 2.53 5.13
CA ALA A 109 -5.40 2.31 4.57
C ALA A 109 -6.16 3.63 4.35
N ALA A 110 -6.06 4.57 5.29
CA ALA A 110 -6.71 5.86 5.19
C ALA A 110 -6.25 6.63 3.95
N LYS A 111 -4.93 6.69 3.68
CA LYS A 111 -4.38 7.38 2.49
C LYS A 111 -4.97 6.91 1.16
N ALA A 112 -5.38 5.64 1.08
CA ALA A 112 -6.01 5.10 -0.12
C ALA A 112 -7.45 5.62 -0.33
N PHE A 113 -8.06 6.28 0.66
CA PHE A 113 -9.45 6.75 0.63
C PHE A 113 -9.63 8.25 0.89
N ILE A 114 -8.71 8.89 1.61
CA ILE A 114 -8.79 10.32 1.98
C ILE A 114 -7.73 11.13 1.26
N ASP A 115 -7.97 12.44 1.12
CA ASP A 115 -7.07 13.40 0.46
C ASP A 115 -6.64 13.00 -0.96
N LEU A 116 -7.50 12.28 -1.69
CA LEU A 116 -7.21 11.78 -3.05
C LEU A 116 -6.83 12.90 -4.03
N ASN A 117 -7.43 14.09 -3.89
CA ASN A 117 -7.10 15.24 -4.74
C ASN A 117 -5.65 15.73 -4.57
N ALA A 118 -5.05 15.58 -3.38
CA ALA A 118 -3.65 15.93 -3.16
C ALA A 118 -2.68 14.90 -3.77
N GLN A 119 -3.18 13.70 -4.06
CA GLN A 119 -2.38 12.55 -4.51
C GLN A 119 -2.47 12.30 -6.02
N LYS A 120 -3.34 13.03 -6.72
CA LYS A 120 -3.69 12.81 -8.14
C LYS A 120 -2.55 12.86 -9.16
N ASN A 121 -1.39 13.39 -8.77
CA ASN A 121 -0.23 13.56 -9.65
C ASN A 121 0.85 12.49 -9.43
N GLY A 122 0.69 11.56 -8.48
CA GLY A 122 1.66 10.49 -8.25
C GLY A 122 1.31 9.23 -9.03
N ASN A 123 2.29 8.54 -9.62
CA ASN A 123 2.07 7.26 -10.33
C ASN A 123 1.52 6.15 -9.42
N TYR A 124 1.61 6.33 -8.10
CA TYR A 124 1.03 5.42 -7.11
C TYR A 124 -0.49 5.51 -6.98
N PHE A 125 -1.11 6.60 -7.48
CA PHE A 125 -2.56 6.77 -7.52
C PHE A 125 -2.98 7.03 -8.97
N THR A 126 -3.68 6.08 -9.57
CA THR A 126 -4.06 6.16 -10.99
C THR A 126 -5.57 6.05 -11.15
N ILE A 127 -6.20 7.06 -11.74
CA ILE A 127 -7.64 7.04 -12.04
C ILE A 127 -7.85 6.27 -13.36
N PHE A 128 -8.78 5.31 -13.33
CA PHE A 128 -9.19 4.50 -14.49
C PHE A 128 -10.43 5.08 -15.18
N SER A 129 -11.39 5.53 -14.38
CA SER A 129 -12.64 6.09 -14.85
C SER A 129 -13.15 7.11 -13.82
N GLU A 130 -13.61 8.24 -14.32
CA GLU A 130 -14.26 9.29 -13.56
C GLU A 130 -15.58 9.64 -14.25
N GLU A 131 -16.68 9.13 -13.70
CA GLU A 131 -18.05 9.48 -14.07
C GLU A 131 -18.66 10.37 -13.00
N SER A 132 -19.80 11.00 -13.28
CA SER A 132 -20.43 11.99 -12.39
C SER A 132 -20.63 11.52 -10.95
N ASN A 133 -20.79 10.22 -10.74
CA ASN A 133 -21.08 9.59 -9.45
C ASN A 133 -20.19 8.38 -9.13
N THR A 134 -19.27 8.02 -10.02
CA THR A 134 -18.42 6.82 -9.87
C THR A 134 -16.97 7.17 -10.15
N LEU A 135 -16.09 6.80 -9.24
CA LEU A 135 -14.65 6.92 -9.39
C LEU A 135 -14.02 5.53 -9.27
N SER A 136 -13.33 5.10 -10.31
CA SER A 136 -12.51 3.90 -10.31
C SER A 136 -11.05 4.31 -10.39
N TYR A 137 -10.24 3.81 -9.45
CA TYR A 137 -8.83 4.14 -9.37
C TYR A 137 -8.04 2.97 -8.77
N GLN A 138 -6.73 3.04 -8.90
CA GLN A 138 -5.80 2.15 -8.23
C GLN A 138 -4.90 2.95 -7.30
N TYR A 139 -4.61 2.33 -6.16
CA TYR A 139 -3.64 2.81 -5.21
C TYR A 139 -2.58 1.74 -4.94
N ASN A 140 -1.32 2.07 -5.19
CA ASN A 140 -0.17 1.21 -4.95
C ASN A 140 0.62 1.72 -3.75
N MET A 141 0.99 0.81 -2.85
CA MET A 141 1.71 1.12 -1.61
C MET A 141 2.82 0.08 -1.36
N PHE A 142 3.92 0.50 -0.75
CA PHE A 142 4.99 -0.36 -0.27
C PHE A 142 5.28 0.02 1.18
N ASP A 143 4.89 -0.85 2.10
CA ASP A 143 5.06 -0.63 3.52
C ASP A 143 6.20 -1.49 4.05
N VAL A 144 7.16 -0.88 4.74
CA VAL A 144 8.33 -1.57 5.27
C VAL A 144 8.32 -1.49 6.78
N THR A 145 8.38 -2.63 7.44
CA THR A 145 8.36 -2.74 8.89
C THR A 145 9.59 -3.50 9.41
N GLN A 146 10.19 -2.96 10.45
CA GLN A 146 11.22 -3.61 11.26
C GLN A 146 10.99 -3.26 12.72
N ASN A 147 10.78 -4.27 13.55
CA ASN A 147 10.56 -4.10 15.00
C ASN A 147 10.92 -5.41 15.72
N ALA A 148 10.52 -5.54 17.00
CA ALA A 148 10.76 -6.74 17.77
C ALA A 148 10.11 -7.99 17.16
N ASP A 149 8.93 -7.86 16.54
CA ASP A 149 8.17 -8.96 15.96
C ASP A 149 8.77 -9.45 14.63
N THR A 150 9.52 -8.59 13.92
CA THR A 150 10.25 -8.99 12.71
C THR A 150 11.60 -9.66 13.00
N GLY A 151 12.09 -9.58 14.24
CA GLY A 151 13.33 -10.24 14.67
C GLY A 151 14.55 -9.84 13.83
N SER A 152 15.15 -10.81 13.14
CA SER A 152 16.37 -10.63 12.35
C SER A 152 16.14 -10.21 10.89
N VAL A 153 14.90 -9.90 10.52
CA VAL A 153 14.55 -9.47 9.15
C VAL A 153 13.84 -8.12 9.14
N ILE A 154 13.91 -7.47 7.98
CA ILE A 154 13.02 -6.36 7.60
C ILE A 154 11.94 -6.91 6.67
N VAL A 155 10.69 -6.52 6.91
CA VAL A 155 9.52 -7.01 6.19
C VAL A 155 8.97 -5.90 5.30
N GLY A 156 8.93 -6.15 3.99
CA GLY A 156 8.27 -5.29 3.01
C GLY A 156 6.94 -5.89 2.56
N GLN A 157 5.90 -5.07 2.46
CA GLN A 157 4.64 -5.44 1.85
C GLN A 157 4.37 -4.54 0.66
N LEU A 158 4.42 -5.14 -0.53
CA LEU A 158 3.98 -4.49 -1.75
C LEU A 158 2.49 -4.75 -1.95
N THR A 159 1.68 -3.69 -1.98
CA THR A 159 0.21 -3.78 -2.10
C THR A 159 -0.30 -2.91 -3.24
N SER A 160 -1.31 -3.43 -3.95
CA SER A 160 -2.07 -2.71 -4.96
C SER A 160 -3.54 -2.97 -4.74
N VAL A 161 -4.31 -1.88 -4.71
CA VAL A 161 -5.74 -1.92 -4.46
C VAL A 161 -6.46 -1.17 -5.58
N ASP A 162 -7.29 -1.88 -6.33
CA ASP A 162 -8.21 -1.26 -7.28
C ASP A 162 -9.51 -0.96 -6.54
N ILE A 163 -9.87 0.31 -6.43
CA ILE A 163 -11.03 0.79 -5.69
C ILE A 163 -12.02 1.42 -6.66
N THR A 164 -13.27 1.00 -6.59
CA THR A 164 -14.39 1.67 -7.23
C THR A 164 -15.33 2.19 -6.18
N ILE A 165 -15.58 3.50 -6.21
CA ILE A 165 -16.47 4.20 -5.29
C ILE A 165 -17.61 4.79 -6.10
N THR A 166 -18.85 4.48 -5.71
CA THR A 166 -20.05 5.11 -6.23
C THR A 166 -20.76 5.89 -5.14
N ARG A 167 -21.12 7.14 -5.42
CA ARG A 167 -21.84 8.06 -4.51
C ARG A 167 -22.96 8.78 -5.25
N ALA A 168 -24.12 8.91 -4.62
CA ALA A 168 -25.30 9.52 -5.23
C ALA A 168 -25.22 11.06 -5.39
N SER A 169 -24.33 11.75 -4.66
CA SER A 169 -24.17 13.20 -4.74
C SER A 169 -22.74 13.66 -4.42
N ALA A 170 -22.23 14.57 -5.25
CA ALA A 170 -20.98 15.32 -5.15
C ALA A 170 -19.65 14.58 -5.38
N ASN A 171 -18.66 15.37 -5.85
CA ASN A 171 -17.30 15.01 -6.27
C ASN A 171 -16.63 13.97 -5.36
N VAL A 172 -16.39 12.77 -5.91
CA VAL A 172 -15.80 11.62 -5.20
C VAL A 172 -14.36 11.88 -4.76
N LEU A 173 -13.69 12.91 -5.29
CA LEU A 173 -12.35 13.32 -4.87
C LEU A 173 -12.35 14.12 -3.55
N ALA A 174 -13.52 14.52 -3.03
CA ALA A 174 -13.69 15.28 -1.78
C ALA A 174 -14.29 14.42 -0.65
N LEU A 175 -13.98 13.11 -0.63
CA LEU A 175 -14.49 12.20 0.41
C LEU A 175 -13.95 12.57 1.80
N VAL A 176 -14.86 12.57 2.77
CA VAL A 176 -14.56 12.61 4.20
C VAL A 176 -14.99 11.29 4.85
N ALA A 177 -14.38 10.92 5.98
CA ALA A 177 -14.56 9.62 6.65
C ALA A 177 -16.03 9.26 6.98
N GLY A 178 -16.90 10.26 7.20
CA GLY A 178 -18.32 10.07 7.49
C GLY A 178 -19.21 9.84 6.25
N SER A 179 -18.67 9.91 5.03
CA SER A 179 -19.46 9.79 3.79
C SER A 179 -19.96 8.36 3.58
N SER A 180 -21.22 8.20 3.19
CA SER A 180 -21.76 6.92 2.73
C SER A 180 -21.42 6.68 1.26
N ILE A 181 -20.86 5.51 0.96
CA ILE A 181 -20.41 5.11 -0.36
C ILE A 181 -20.78 3.65 -0.65
N THR A 182 -21.08 3.34 -1.91
CA THR A 182 -20.99 1.96 -2.38
C THR A 182 -19.58 1.73 -2.86
N GLN A 183 -18.89 0.74 -2.30
CA GLN A 183 -17.52 0.46 -2.67
C GLN A 183 -17.29 -0.96 -3.15
N LYS A 184 -16.31 -1.12 -4.03
CA LYS A 184 -15.73 -2.41 -4.43
C LYS A 184 -14.22 -2.25 -4.42
N MET A 185 -13.51 -3.18 -3.79
CA MET A 185 -12.05 -3.18 -3.71
C MET A 185 -11.48 -4.50 -4.23
N ASN A 186 -10.52 -4.48 -5.13
CA ASN A 186 -9.71 -5.66 -5.45
C ASN A 186 -8.32 -5.45 -4.87
N PHE A 187 -7.95 -6.27 -3.90
CA PHE A 187 -6.69 -6.18 -3.18
C PHE A 187 -5.73 -7.24 -3.70
N LYS A 188 -4.49 -6.84 -3.98
CA LYS A 188 -3.35 -7.71 -4.26
C LYS A 188 -2.21 -7.29 -3.36
N SER A 189 -1.53 -8.25 -2.75
CA SER A 189 -0.38 -7.98 -1.91
C SER A 189 0.65 -9.10 -1.95
N MET A 190 1.93 -8.74 -1.77
CA MET A 190 3.07 -9.64 -1.69
C MET A 190 3.93 -9.24 -0.49
N VAL A 191 4.32 -10.22 0.32
CA VAL A 191 5.24 -10.03 1.45
C VAL A 191 6.64 -10.46 1.04
N ILE A 192 7.58 -9.56 1.25
CA ILE A 192 9.00 -9.72 1.00
C ILE A 192 9.74 -9.57 2.33
N VAL A 193 10.78 -10.37 2.53
CA VAL A 193 11.69 -10.24 3.66
C VAL A 193 13.12 -10.11 3.17
N GLU A 194 13.91 -9.32 3.89
CA GLU A 194 15.37 -9.24 3.73
C GLU A 194 16.02 -9.43 5.10
N ALA A 195 17.14 -10.15 5.15
CA ALA A 195 17.93 -10.22 6.38
C ALA A 195 18.43 -8.82 6.77
N LEU A 196 18.36 -8.47 8.05
CA LEU A 196 18.93 -7.21 8.52
C LEU A 196 20.43 -7.19 8.27
N LYS A 197 20.90 -6.12 7.63
CA LYS A 197 22.33 -5.93 7.41
C LYS A 197 22.98 -5.57 8.74
N ALA A 198 24.01 -6.33 9.12
CA ALA A 198 24.90 -5.94 10.19
C ALA A 198 25.63 -4.66 9.76
N GLU A 199 25.96 -3.81 10.73
CA GLU A 199 26.87 -2.67 10.52
C GLU A 199 28.25 -3.15 10.05
#